data_AF-A0A821PAK8-F1
#
_entry.id   AF-A0A821PAK8-F1
#
_cell.length_a   1.000
_cell.length_b   1.000
_cell.length_c   1.000
_cell.angle_alpha   90.00
_cell.angle_beta   90.00
_cell.angle_gamma   90.00
#
_symmetry.space_group_name_H-M   'P 1'
#
loop_
_entity.id
_entity.type
_entity.pdbx_description
1 polymer ?
#
loop_
_entity_poly.entity_id
_entity_poly.type
_entity_poly.pdbx_seq_one_letter_code
_entity_poly.pdbx_strand_id
1 'polypeptide(L)'
;YQGKIFHEDNILNELSERLRLDVINYNCRSLVSSVPYFANADPNFVSDVVTKLHFEVFQPGDQIINEGTIGNKMYFIQEGIVDIIKSDGQVLTRLSDGSYFGAKEK
;
A
#
# COMPACT_ATOMS: atom_id res chain seq x y z
N TYR A 1 -12.42 8.78 3.00
CA TYR A 1 -13.61 7.93 2.78
C TYR A 1 -14.77 8.79 2.29
N GLN A 2 -15.32 8.50 1.11
CA GLN A 2 -16.34 9.28 0.36
C GLN A 2 -17.67 9.49 1.12
N GLY A 3 -17.67 10.27 2.22
CA GLY A 3 -18.85 10.56 3.05
C GLY A 3 -19.39 9.37 3.87
N LYS A 4 -18.66 8.25 3.93
CA LYS A 4 -19.02 7.05 4.71
C LYS A 4 -18.05 6.88 5.86
N ILE A 5 -18.56 6.56 7.05
CA ILE A 5 -17.77 6.23 8.24
C ILE A 5 -17.98 4.75 8.53
N PHE A 6 -16.89 4.00 8.57
CA PHE A 6 -16.88 2.60 8.98
C PHE A 6 -15.56 2.29 9.69
N HIS A 7 -15.64 1.52 10.77
CA HIS A 7 -14.47 1.00 11.47
C HIS A 7 -14.10 -0.34 10.84
N GLU A 8 -13.29 -0.31 9.79
CA GLU A 8 -12.92 -1.50 9.02
C GLU A 8 -12.37 -2.62 9.92
N ASP A 9 -11.51 -2.28 10.88
CA ASP A 9 -10.97 -3.26 11.85
C ASP A 9 -12.07 -3.95 12.68
N ASN A 10 -13.09 -3.20 13.13
CA ASN A 10 -14.19 -3.77 13.92
C ASN A 10 -15.08 -4.67 13.06
N ILE A 11 -15.40 -4.23 11.84
CA ILE A 11 -16.21 -5.01 10.90
C ILE A 11 -15.49 -6.31 10.53
N LEU A 12 -14.21 -6.22 10.20
CA LEU A 12 -13.39 -7.39 9.89
C LEU A 12 -13.28 -8.33 11.09
N ASN A 13 -13.23 -7.79 12.33
CA ASN A 13 -13.15 -8.59 13.55
C ASN A 13 -14.41 -9.40 13.87
N GLU A 14 -15.59 -8.94 13.45
CA GLU A 14 -16.86 -9.67 13.59
C GLU A 14 -17.01 -10.81 12.57
N LEU A 15 -16.25 -10.77 11.48
CA LEU A 15 -16.27 -11.82 10.45
C LEU A 15 -15.47 -13.06 10.89
N SER A 16 -15.97 -14.23 10.49
CA SER A 16 -15.21 -15.48 10.58
C SER A 16 -13.92 -15.37 9.78
N GLU A 17 -12.89 -16.13 10.18
CA GLU A 17 -11.57 -16.10 9.55
C GLU A 17 -11.65 -16.24 8.03
N ARG A 18 -12.45 -17.20 7.53
CA ARG A 18 -12.64 -17.40 6.09
C ARG A 18 -13.26 -16.20 5.39
N LEU A 19 -14.32 -15.61 5.96
CA LEU A 19 -14.96 -14.43 5.38
C LEU A 19 -14.06 -13.19 5.41
N ARG A 20 -13.26 -13.03 6.48
CA ARG A 20 -12.29 -11.95 6.59
C ARG A 20 -11.23 -12.05 5.51
N LEU A 21 -10.66 -13.25 5.31
CA LEU A 21 -9.68 -13.51 4.26
C LEU A 21 -10.28 -13.26 2.87
N ASP A 22 -11.51 -13.69 2.62
CA ASP A 22 -12.20 -13.45 1.35
C ASP A 22 -12.41 -11.95 1.06
N VAL A 23 -12.85 -11.17 2.06
CA VAL A 23 -13.04 -9.71 1.93
C VAL A 23 -11.70 -9.01 1.68
N ILE A 24 -10.67 -9.34 2.45
CA ILE A 24 -9.33 -8.78 2.32
C ILE A 24 -8.75 -9.07 0.92
N ASN A 25 -8.81 -10.32 0.47
CA ASN A 25 -8.35 -10.73 -0.86
C ASN A 25 -9.15 -10.02 -1.96
N TYR A 26 -10.46 -9.85 -1.78
CA TYR A 26 -11.29 -9.13 -2.74
C TYR A 26 -10.91 -7.65 -2.85
N ASN A 27 -10.74 -6.96 -1.72
CA ASN A 27 -10.39 -5.54 -1.67
C ASN A 27 -9.03 -5.27 -2.31
N CYS A 28 -8.05 -6.15 -2.07
CA CYS A 28 -6.69 -6.00 -2.58
C CYS A 28 -6.46 -6.62 -3.96
N ARG A 29 -7.45 -7.28 -4.58
CA ARG A 29 -7.30 -7.93 -5.90
C ARG A 29 -6.75 -6.97 -6.96
N SER A 30 -7.18 -5.72 -6.93
CA SER A 30 -6.74 -4.70 -7.90
C SER A 30 -5.29 -4.35 -7.65
N LEU A 31 -4.90 -4.13 -6.39
CA LEU A 31 -3.52 -3.85 -6.02
C LEU A 31 -2.59 -5.01 -6.41
N VAL A 32 -2.96 -6.24 -6.06
CA VAL A 32 -2.18 -7.44 -6.39
C VAL A 32 -2.02 -7.62 -7.90
N SER A 33 -3.06 -7.33 -8.68
CA SER A 33 -3.01 -7.36 -10.14
C SER A 33 -2.19 -6.22 -10.74
N SER A 34 -2.21 -5.04 -10.13
CA SER A 34 -1.58 -3.83 -10.66
C SER A 34 -0.10 -3.73 -10.32
N VAL A 35 0.33 -4.35 -9.21
CA VAL A 35 1.71 -4.28 -8.72
C VAL A 35 2.51 -5.48 -9.25
N PRO A 36 3.48 -5.29 -10.17
CA PRO A 36 4.27 -6.39 -10.75
C PRO A 36 5.07 -7.19 -9.72
N TYR A 37 5.38 -6.58 -8.57
CA TYR A 37 6.06 -7.23 -7.45
C TYR A 37 5.35 -8.52 -6.98
N PHE A 38 4.00 -8.55 -7.05
CA PHE A 38 3.23 -9.72 -6.63
C PHE A 38 2.98 -10.73 -7.76
N ALA A 39 3.22 -10.37 -9.02
CA ALA A 39 2.85 -11.20 -10.17
C ALA A 39 3.57 -12.57 -10.20
N ASN A 40 4.80 -12.63 -9.68
CA ASN A 40 5.61 -13.87 -9.62
C ASN A 40 5.77 -14.40 -8.19
N ALA A 41 5.01 -13.87 -7.23
CA ALA A 41 5.13 -14.25 -5.82
C ALA A 41 4.27 -15.48 -5.49
N ASP A 42 4.64 -16.21 -4.44
CA ASP A 42 3.86 -17.34 -3.95
C ASP A 42 2.45 -16.87 -3.49
N PRO A 43 1.36 -17.55 -3.87
CA PRO A 43 0.01 -17.14 -3.48
C PRO A 43 -0.20 -17.02 -1.96
N ASN A 44 0.46 -17.87 -1.16
CA ASN A 44 0.40 -17.77 0.31
C ASN A 44 1.15 -16.53 0.80
N PHE A 45 2.30 -16.22 0.21
CA PHE A 45 3.02 -14.99 0.52
C PHE A 45 2.17 -13.75 0.18
N VAL A 46 1.50 -13.75 -0.98
CA VAL A 46 0.59 -12.66 -1.35
C VAL A 46 -0.52 -12.53 -0.32
N SER A 47 -1.19 -13.63 0.06
CA SER A 47 -2.23 -13.62 1.09
C SER A 47 -1.70 -13.08 2.44
N ASP A 48 -0.50 -13.48 2.86
CA ASP A 48 0.13 -13.04 4.10
C ASP A 48 0.51 -11.54 4.08
N VAL A 49 0.91 -11.02 2.92
CA VAL A 49 1.19 -9.59 2.76
C VAL A 49 -0.10 -8.80 2.78
N VAL A 50 -1.09 -9.24 1.99
CA VAL A 50 -2.36 -8.56 1.82
C VAL A 50 -3.12 -8.44 3.15
N THR A 51 -3.05 -9.45 4.01
CA THR A 51 -3.65 -9.40 5.37
C THR A 51 -2.96 -8.43 6.33
N LYS A 52 -1.76 -7.94 6.00
CA LYS A 52 -0.98 -6.97 6.79
C LYS A 52 -0.95 -5.57 6.15
N LEU A 53 -1.61 -5.39 5.01
CA LEU A 53 -1.71 -4.09 4.37
C LEU A 53 -2.64 -3.18 5.17
N HIS A 54 -2.24 -1.91 5.29
CA HIS A 54 -3.07 -0.85 5.84
C HIS A 54 -3.28 0.20 4.75
N PHE A 55 -4.54 0.55 4.48
CA PHE A 55 -4.87 1.60 3.54
C PHE A 55 -4.60 2.97 4.17
N GLU A 56 -3.73 3.75 3.52
CA GLU A 56 -3.40 5.12 3.92
C GLU A 56 -3.72 6.06 2.75
N VAL A 57 -4.19 7.27 3.06
CA VAL A 57 -4.54 8.30 2.06
C VAL A 57 -3.75 9.55 2.35
N PHE A 58 -3.07 10.07 1.33
CA PHE A 58 -2.26 11.29 1.39
C PHE A 58 -2.86 12.37 0.50
N GLN A 59 -2.67 13.63 0.88
CA GLN A 59 -3.07 14.80 0.10
C GLN A 59 -1.91 15.27 -0.79
N PRO A 60 -2.22 16.02 -1.86
CA PRO A 60 -1.18 16.67 -2.66
C PRO A 60 -0.28 17.56 -1.80
N GLY A 61 1.03 17.28 -1.82
CA GLY A 61 2.05 18.00 -1.04
C GLY A 61 2.44 17.33 0.28
N ASP A 62 1.76 16.26 0.70
CA ASP A 62 2.15 15.50 1.89
C ASP A 62 3.47 14.77 1.67
N GLN A 63 4.37 14.86 2.66
CA GLN A 63 5.60 14.07 2.69
C GLN A 63 5.34 12.69 3.30
N ILE A 64 5.36 11.65 2.46
CA ILE A 64 5.12 10.26 2.89
C ILE A 64 6.35 9.65 3.57
N ILE A 65 7.54 9.89 3.02
CA ILE A 65 8.83 9.43 3.56
C ILE A 65 9.80 10.60 3.55
N ASN A 66 10.53 10.76 4.65
CA ASN A 66 11.61 11.72 4.76
C ASN A 66 12.97 11.03 4.72
N GLU A 67 13.87 11.52 3.86
CA GLU A 67 15.26 11.04 3.79
C GLU A 67 15.92 11.12 5.17
N GLY A 68 16.68 10.08 5.54
CA GLY A 68 17.37 10.01 6.83
C GLY A 68 16.49 9.56 8.00
N THR A 69 15.17 9.40 7.82
CA THR A 69 14.32 8.77 8.83
C THR A 69 14.40 7.25 8.77
N ILE A 70 14.23 6.60 9.93
CA ILE A 70 14.22 5.13 9.99
C ILE A 70 12.94 4.63 9.31
N GLY A 71 13.07 4.16 8.07
CA GLY A 71 12.00 3.47 7.36
C GLY A 71 11.73 2.10 7.98
N ASN A 72 10.52 1.92 8.53
CA ASN A 72 10.02 0.65 9.08
C ASN A 72 8.81 0.10 8.30
N LYS A 73 8.40 0.77 7.22
CA LYS A 73 7.29 0.40 6.34
C LYS A 73 7.68 0.65 4.89
N MET A 74 7.04 -0.09 3.99
CA MET A 74 7.05 0.17 2.55
C MET A 74 5.62 0.43 2.08
N TYR A 75 5.48 1.09 0.93
CA TYR A 75 4.20 1.50 0.40
C TYR A 75 4.00 0.94 -1.02
N PHE A 76 2.78 0.55 -1.32
CA PHE A 76 2.32 0.18 -2.66
C PHE A 76 1.32 1.24 -3.13
N ILE A 77 1.48 1.73 -4.36
CA ILE A 77 0.60 2.77 -4.93
C ILE A 77 -0.58 2.07 -5.59
N GLN A 78 -1.75 2.14 -4.95
CA GLN A 78 -3.00 1.68 -5.56
C GLN A 78 -3.48 2.67 -6.64
N GLU A 79 -3.53 3.95 -6.28
CA GLU A 79 -3.99 5.04 -7.13
C GLU A 79 -3.28 6.33 -6.72
N GLY A 80 -2.74 7.07 -7.68
CA GLY A 80 -2.11 8.37 -7.48
C GLY A 80 -0.69 8.46 -8.02
N ILE A 81 -0.05 9.59 -7.74
CA ILE A 81 1.30 9.90 -8.22
C ILE A 81 2.14 10.37 -7.03
N VAL A 82 3.34 9.81 -6.89
CA VAL A 82 4.31 10.16 -5.85
C VAL A 82 5.61 10.63 -6.50
N ASP A 83 6.09 11.79 -6.06
CA ASP A 83 7.35 12.37 -6.50
C ASP A 83 8.47 11.95 -5.55
N ILE A 84 9.54 11.38 -6.11
CA ILE A 84 10.78 11.13 -5.35
C ILE A 84 11.67 12.36 -5.49
N ILE A 85 11.86 13.08 -4.39
CA ILE A 85 12.55 14.37 -4.37
C ILE A 85 13.83 14.25 -3.55
N LYS A 86 14.94 14.77 -4.06
CA LYS A 86 16.19 14.92 -3.31
C LYS A 86 16.10 16.05 -2.30
N SER A 87 17.06 16.06 -1.37
CA SER A 87 17.25 17.13 -0.38
C SER A 87 17.50 18.52 -0.99
N ASP A 88 17.90 18.61 -2.25
CA ASP A 88 18.07 19.87 -3.01
C ASP A 88 16.78 20.36 -3.72
N GLY A 89 15.67 19.62 -3.58
CA GLY A 89 14.39 19.91 -4.23
C GLY A 89 14.25 19.37 -5.65
N GLN A 90 15.25 18.67 -6.18
CA GLN A 90 15.18 18.06 -7.50
C GLN A 90 14.29 16.81 -7.48
N VAL A 91 13.31 16.75 -8.39
CA VAL A 91 12.51 15.54 -8.64
C VAL A 91 13.36 14.53 -9.42
N LEU A 92 13.63 13.37 -8.83
CA LEU A 92 14.37 12.29 -9.47
C LEU A 92 13.49 11.44 -10.38
N THR A 93 12.31 11.08 -9.89
CA THR A 93 11.38 10.22 -10.62
C THR A 93 9.96 10.40 -10.09
N ARG A 94 8.99 9.94 -10.89
CA ARG A 94 7.59 9.83 -10.55
C ARG A 94 7.18 8.37 -10.51
N LEU A 95 6.53 7.98 -9.42
CA LEU A 95 5.91 6.68 -9.29
C LEU A 95 4.39 6.85 -9.41
N SER A 96 3.77 5.95 -10.15
CA SER A 96 2.32 5.91 -10.35
C SER A 96 1.74 4.57 -9.88
N ASP A 97 0.43 4.40 -10.06
CA ASP A 97 -0.33 3.17 -9.84
C ASP A 97 0.47 1.91 -10.21
N GLY A 98 0.48 0.92 -9.31
CA GLY A 98 1.22 -0.34 -9.47
C GLY A 98 2.69 -0.27 -9.04
N SER A 99 3.23 0.91 -8.78
CA SER A 99 4.60 1.06 -8.25
C SER A 99 4.64 0.86 -6.74
N TYR A 100 5.83 0.67 -6.18
CA TYR A 100 6.08 0.60 -4.74
C TYR A 100 7.33 1.37 -4.37
N PHE A 101 7.43 1.80 -3.11
CA PHE A 101 8.58 2.56 -2.59
C PHE A 101 8.77 2.34 -1.08
N GLY A 102 9.89 2.82 -0.53
CA GLY A 102 10.24 2.67 0.89
C GLY A 102 10.85 1.31 1.26
N ALA A 103 11.00 0.39 0.30
CA ALA A 103 11.80 -0.81 0.50
C ALA A 103 13.29 -0.43 0.56
N LYS A 104 14.03 -0.97 1.53
CA LYS A 104 15.50 -0.88 1.51
C LYS A 104 16.02 -1.76 0.38
N GLU A 105 16.57 -1.14 -0.66
CA GLU A 105 17.52 -1.85 -1.52
C GLU A 105 18.80 -2.13 -0.73
N LYS A 106 19.30 -3.35 -0.85
CA LYS A 106 20.60 -3.75 -0.32
C LYS A 106 21.69 -3.45 -1.33
#